data_AF-A0A3G7UCJ8-F1
#
_entry.id   AF-A0A3G7UCJ8-F1
#
_cell.length_a   1.000
_cell.length_b   1.000
_cell.length_c   1.000
_cell.angle_alpha   90.00
_cell.angle_beta   90.00
_cell.angle_gamma   90.00
#
_symmetry.space_group_name_H-M   'P 1'
#
loop_
_entity.id
_entity.type
_entity.pdbx_description
1 polymer ?
#
loop_
_entity_poly.entity_id
_entity_poly.type
_entity_poly.pdbx_seq_one_letter_code
_entity_poly.pdbx_strand_id
1 'polypeptide(L)'
;MKPIRTSPSFIPHIHSPSAEEPTPGTPLHSAVVGRDSEAVARLRNEGIRANTLNAQGHSPLDVLDNMHDIDELSRSSLRMALLQSLNPTAPPGYAKPEALHGTPWGLEILQSGALRGGVNDAKGGSASLEGKVFFSDRTRESATDETTRADLRSKARVYAAGKGMHPSNAYSRALQHRMTQVILHALDNGKTIPASNIKRSIEVNSQDKLHIEGAAWLQRLLHDSYIINTGGRKFINATLDEALNFLKLPGSLVFEADDQVNELKGEELNRFYHRVASELQLSLENGKAPYLGLLNQGSIVPLVFGFEKINNLSTHEIQYFSKTKQYSYQDEDHPLSGSLETGGKLKEVEVRNLSDFATLCLGCAIKDVELPAELLVRVKGQNGSKAQYLDAQKIATFRQKLAAQVADQAGEQPLPALGLHQLQEVNSRIRANDLSEWIKA
;
A
#
# COMPACT_ATOMS: atom_id res chain seq x y z
N MET A 1 -13.67 -59.94 -6.49
CA MET A 1 -15.11 -60.19 -6.30
C MET A 1 -15.40 -60.43 -4.82
N LYS A 2 -15.92 -59.41 -4.13
CA LYS A 2 -16.86 -59.35 -2.98
C LYS A 2 -17.01 -57.84 -2.64
N PRO A 3 -18.18 -57.40 -2.14
CA PRO A 3 -18.88 -56.25 -2.71
C PRO A 3 -18.66 -54.94 -1.96
N ILE A 4 -18.90 -53.85 -2.71
CA ILE A 4 -18.98 -52.46 -2.28
C ILE A 4 -20.11 -52.32 -1.25
N ARG A 5 -19.80 -51.77 -0.07
CA ARG A 5 -20.81 -51.32 0.90
C ARG A 5 -21.47 -50.05 0.37
N THR A 6 -22.78 -50.13 0.22
CA THR A 6 -23.71 -49.02 -0.02
C THR A 6 -23.79 -48.12 1.22
N SER A 7 -23.39 -46.86 1.10
CA SER A 7 -23.71 -45.82 2.08
C SER A 7 -25.14 -45.30 1.83
N PRO A 8 -25.91 -45.00 2.89
CA PRO A 8 -27.28 -44.54 2.77
C PRO A 8 -27.37 -43.15 2.14
N SER A 9 -28.29 -43.02 1.18
CA SER A 9 -28.69 -41.76 0.57
C SER A 9 -29.32 -40.84 1.61
N PHE A 10 -28.57 -39.84 2.07
CA PHE A 10 -29.16 -38.67 2.72
C PHE A 10 -29.58 -37.71 1.60
N ILE A 11 -30.83 -37.81 1.16
CA ILE A 11 -31.50 -36.73 0.42
C ILE A 11 -32.05 -35.80 1.50
N PRO A 12 -31.51 -34.59 1.71
CA PRO A 12 -32.20 -33.61 2.52
C PRO A 12 -33.48 -33.19 1.77
N HIS A 13 -34.57 -33.07 2.51
CA HIS A 13 -35.84 -32.57 2.02
C HIS A 13 -35.66 -31.27 1.21
N ILE A 14 -36.14 -31.27 -0.04
CA ILE A 14 -36.36 -30.06 -0.81
C ILE A 14 -37.52 -29.34 -0.14
N HIS A 15 -37.21 -28.34 0.70
CA HIS A 15 -38.19 -27.35 1.10
C HIS A 15 -38.53 -26.50 -0.12
N SER A 16 -39.81 -26.52 -0.51
CA SER A 16 -40.37 -25.49 -1.38
C SER A 16 -40.22 -24.12 -0.70
N PRO A 17 -40.03 -23.02 -1.45
CA PRO A 17 -39.84 -21.71 -0.86
C PRO A 17 -41.17 -21.24 -0.26
N SER A 18 -41.28 -21.37 1.06
CA SER A 18 -42.19 -20.54 1.83
C SER A 18 -41.76 -19.10 1.63
N ALA A 19 -42.69 -18.20 1.29
CA ALA A 19 -42.44 -16.77 1.34
C ALA A 19 -42.04 -16.41 2.78
N GLU A 20 -40.74 -16.26 3.02
CA GLU A 20 -40.23 -15.75 4.30
C GLU A 20 -40.64 -14.28 4.41
N GLU A 21 -41.38 -13.96 5.47
CA GLU A 21 -41.59 -12.57 5.87
C GLU A 21 -40.22 -11.90 6.07
N PRO A 22 -40.02 -10.67 5.58
CA PRO A 22 -38.74 -9.99 5.73
C PRO A 22 -38.48 -9.77 7.22
N THR A 23 -37.52 -10.51 7.78
CA THR A 23 -36.95 -10.20 9.11
C THR A 23 -36.58 -8.73 9.15
N PRO A 24 -36.94 -7.97 10.22
CA PRO A 24 -36.71 -6.55 10.27
C PRO A 24 -35.20 -6.29 10.22
N GLY A 25 -34.73 -5.87 9.04
CA GLY A 25 -33.38 -5.36 8.89
C GLY A 25 -33.18 -4.12 9.76
N THR A 26 -31.94 -3.70 9.94
CA THR A 26 -31.68 -2.40 10.57
C THR A 26 -32.44 -1.29 9.81
N PRO A 27 -32.77 -0.14 10.43
CA PRO A 27 -33.60 0.91 9.81
C PRO A 27 -33.17 1.31 8.38
N LEU A 28 -31.87 1.22 8.10
CA LEU A 28 -31.30 1.51 6.79
C LEU A 28 -31.66 0.47 5.72
N HIS A 29 -31.74 -0.82 6.07
CA HIS A 29 -32.19 -1.87 5.14
C HIS A 29 -33.68 -1.70 4.80
N SER A 30 -34.51 -1.43 5.81
CA SER A 30 -35.95 -1.20 5.60
C SER A 30 -36.21 0.00 4.70
N ALA A 31 -35.44 1.08 4.84
CA ALA A 31 -35.52 2.24 3.96
C ALA A 31 -35.12 1.92 2.50
N VAL A 32 -34.11 1.06 2.30
CA VAL A 32 -33.72 0.59 0.95
C VAL A 32 -34.84 -0.26 0.33
N VAL A 33 -35.36 -1.24 1.07
CA VAL A 33 -36.48 -2.10 0.59
C VAL A 33 -37.72 -1.26 0.27
N GLY A 34 -38.02 -0.27 1.11
CA GLY A 34 -39.10 0.69 0.90
C GLY A 34 -38.85 1.72 -0.21
N ARG A 35 -37.68 1.68 -0.88
CA ARG A 35 -37.26 2.61 -1.95
C ARG A 35 -37.24 4.09 -1.54
N ASP A 36 -37.02 4.37 -0.26
CA ASP A 36 -37.02 5.72 0.31
C ASP A 36 -35.60 6.28 0.43
N SER A 37 -35.12 6.92 -0.65
CA SER A 37 -33.78 7.53 -0.67
C SER A 37 -33.61 8.68 0.30
N GLU A 38 -34.69 9.39 0.66
CA GLU A 38 -34.63 10.48 1.62
C GLU A 38 -34.43 9.96 3.05
N ALA A 39 -35.14 8.91 3.43
CA ALA A 39 -34.92 8.21 4.69
C ALA A 39 -33.51 7.62 4.78
N VAL A 40 -33.01 7.01 3.70
CA VAL A 40 -31.61 6.53 3.64
C VAL A 40 -30.62 7.67 3.89
N ALA A 41 -30.79 8.81 3.23
CA ALA A 41 -29.92 9.97 3.41
C ALA A 41 -29.97 10.52 4.83
N ARG A 42 -31.18 10.63 5.42
CA ARG A 42 -31.39 11.09 6.80
C ARG A 42 -30.69 10.17 7.81
N LEU A 43 -30.93 8.86 7.73
CA LEU A 43 -30.32 7.88 8.64
C LEU A 43 -28.78 7.91 8.58
N ARG A 44 -28.19 8.09 7.40
CA ARG A 44 -26.73 8.23 7.27
C ARG A 44 -26.21 9.52 7.90
N ASN A 45 -26.94 10.63 7.80
CA ASN A 45 -26.59 11.88 8.46
C ASN A 45 -26.70 11.78 9.99
N GLU A 46 -27.59 10.93 10.50
CA GLU A 46 -27.70 10.57 11.92
C GLU A 46 -26.57 9.63 12.40
N GLY A 47 -25.69 9.19 11.49
CA GLY A 47 -24.52 8.38 11.81
C GLY A 47 -24.71 6.87 11.64
N ILE A 48 -25.87 6.41 11.16
CA ILE A 48 -26.10 5.00 10.84
C ILE A 48 -25.19 4.59 9.67
N ARG A 49 -24.44 3.52 9.86
CA ARG A 49 -23.43 3.08 8.91
C ARG A 49 -24.05 2.27 7.77
N ALA A 50 -23.65 2.58 6.55
CA ALA A 50 -24.11 1.89 5.34
C ALA A 50 -23.47 0.51 5.11
N ASN A 51 -22.72 -0.01 6.10
CA ASN A 51 -22.02 -1.29 6.02
C ASN A 51 -22.37 -2.25 7.17
N THR A 52 -23.38 -1.89 7.97
CA THR A 52 -24.01 -2.81 8.91
C THR A 52 -24.75 -3.89 8.13
N LEU A 53 -24.65 -5.12 8.59
CA LEU A 53 -25.17 -6.28 7.87
C LEU A 53 -26.48 -6.75 8.50
N ASN A 54 -27.40 -7.25 7.68
CA ASN A 54 -28.62 -7.89 8.17
C ASN A 54 -28.35 -9.33 8.67
N ALA A 55 -29.42 -10.02 9.09
CA ALA A 55 -29.35 -11.40 9.59
C ALA A 55 -28.79 -12.39 8.55
N GLN A 56 -29.01 -12.11 7.26
CA GLN A 56 -28.51 -12.90 6.12
C GLN A 56 -27.07 -12.52 5.71
N GLY A 57 -26.45 -11.55 6.38
CA GLY A 57 -25.08 -11.12 6.06
C GLY A 57 -24.94 -10.14 4.91
N HIS A 58 -26.05 -9.59 4.41
CA HIS A 58 -26.07 -8.59 3.35
C HIS A 58 -25.99 -7.16 3.90
N SER A 59 -25.24 -6.29 3.23
CA SER A 59 -25.26 -4.85 3.49
C SER A 59 -26.48 -4.19 2.82
N PRO A 60 -26.83 -2.94 3.17
CA PRO A 60 -27.90 -2.21 2.48
C PRO A 60 -27.67 -2.08 0.97
N LEU A 61 -26.40 -2.05 0.53
CA LEU A 61 -26.07 -2.01 -0.89
C LEU A 61 -26.24 -3.38 -1.56
N ASP A 62 -25.88 -4.47 -0.88
CA ASP A 62 -26.14 -5.81 -1.39
C ASP A 62 -27.64 -6.07 -1.51
N VAL A 63 -28.44 -5.54 -0.58
CA VAL A 63 -29.91 -5.56 -0.71
C VAL A 63 -30.36 -4.81 -1.95
N LEU A 64 -29.90 -3.56 -2.16
CA LEU A 64 -30.26 -2.77 -3.34
C LEU A 64 -29.90 -3.48 -4.66
N ASP A 65 -28.71 -4.07 -4.74
CA ASP A 65 -28.22 -4.70 -5.97
C ASP A 65 -28.97 -6.03 -6.29
N ASN A 66 -29.58 -6.66 -5.29
CA ASN A 66 -30.42 -7.85 -5.46
C ASN A 66 -31.91 -7.51 -5.74
N MET A 67 -32.29 -6.23 -5.79
CA MET A 67 -33.65 -5.83 -6.16
C MET A 67 -33.84 -5.89 -7.69
N HIS A 68 -34.61 -6.88 -8.15
CA HIS A 68 -34.91 -7.08 -9.56
C HIS A 68 -36.06 -6.20 -10.08
N ASP A 69 -36.93 -5.72 -9.20
CA ASP A 69 -38.21 -5.04 -9.50
C ASP A 69 -38.15 -3.50 -9.30
N ILE A 70 -36.95 -2.93 -9.30
CA ILE A 70 -36.70 -1.49 -9.13
C ILE A 70 -36.35 -0.84 -10.47
N ASP A 71 -36.89 0.35 -10.73
CA ASP A 71 -36.51 1.16 -11.88
C ASP A 71 -35.13 1.82 -11.68
N GLU A 72 -34.49 2.20 -12.78
CA GLU A 72 -33.12 2.70 -12.76
C GLU A 72 -32.97 4.05 -12.04
N LEU A 73 -34.00 4.90 -12.06
CA LEU A 73 -33.97 6.19 -11.39
C LEU A 73 -33.98 6.01 -9.87
N SER A 74 -34.88 5.17 -9.35
CA SER A 74 -34.91 4.82 -7.93
C SER A 74 -33.64 4.09 -7.50
N ARG A 75 -33.13 3.16 -8.31
CA ARG A 75 -31.87 2.45 -8.01
C ARG A 75 -30.70 3.42 -7.88
N SER A 76 -30.54 4.32 -8.85
CA SER A 76 -29.50 5.35 -8.84
C SER A 76 -29.64 6.28 -7.62
N SER A 77 -30.86 6.71 -7.30
CA SER A 77 -31.13 7.60 -6.16
C SER A 77 -30.78 6.95 -4.82
N LEU A 78 -31.15 5.68 -4.61
CA LEU A 78 -30.79 4.91 -3.42
C LEU A 78 -29.28 4.67 -3.34
N ARG A 79 -28.64 4.32 -4.47
CA ARG A 79 -27.19 4.10 -4.53
C ARG A 79 -26.44 5.38 -4.16
N MET A 80 -26.87 6.52 -4.69
CA MET A 80 -26.34 7.82 -4.32
C MET A 80 -26.55 8.13 -2.84
N ALA A 81 -27.76 7.91 -2.31
CA ALA A 81 -28.04 8.11 -0.89
C ALA A 81 -27.14 7.24 0.00
N LEU A 82 -26.82 6.00 -0.39
CA LEU A 82 -25.94 5.07 0.33
C LEU A 82 -24.45 5.42 0.25
N LEU A 83 -23.97 5.85 -0.92
CA LEU A 83 -22.53 5.99 -1.19
C LEU A 83 -22.02 7.43 -1.13
N GLN A 84 -22.89 8.43 -1.26
CA GLN A 84 -22.47 9.83 -1.28
C GLN A 84 -21.60 10.19 -0.06
N SER A 85 -20.58 11.01 -0.30
CA SER A 85 -19.66 11.42 0.74
C SER A 85 -20.28 12.44 1.70
N LEU A 86 -20.32 12.12 3.00
CA LEU A 86 -20.69 13.06 4.08
C LEU A 86 -19.54 14.04 4.46
N ASN A 87 -18.50 14.12 3.62
CA ASN A 87 -17.41 15.07 3.79
C ASN A 87 -17.73 16.33 2.98
N PRO A 88 -17.87 17.52 3.61
CA PRO A 88 -18.21 18.77 2.93
C PRO A 88 -17.18 19.22 1.88
N THR A 89 -15.95 18.72 1.94
CA THR A 89 -14.92 19.04 0.94
C THR A 89 -14.96 18.15 -0.29
N ALA A 90 -15.79 17.09 -0.30
CA ALA A 90 -15.93 16.21 -1.45
C ALA A 90 -16.68 16.93 -2.59
N PRO A 91 -16.36 16.64 -3.86
CA PRO A 91 -17.12 17.14 -4.98
C PRO A 91 -18.62 16.77 -4.88
N PRO A 92 -19.52 17.64 -5.36
CA PRO A 92 -20.94 17.30 -5.47
C PRO A 92 -21.15 15.99 -6.24
N GLY A 93 -22.02 15.11 -5.75
CA GLY A 93 -22.28 13.81 -6.37
C GLY A 93 -21.15 12.79 -6.20
N TYR A 94 -20.09 13.08 -5.46
CA TYR A 94 -19.03 12.09 -5.21
C TYR A 94 -19.55 10.90 -4.38
N ALA A 95 -19.58 9.73 -4.99
CA ALA A 95 -19.80 8.45 -4.34
C ALA A 95 -18.47 7.91 -3.79
N LYS A 96 -18.47 7.53 -2.51
CA LYS A 96 -17.29 6.93 -1.86
C LYS A 96 -16.93 5.61 -2.55
N PRO A 97 -15.62 5.27 -2.59
CA PRO A 97 -15.18 3.96 -3.02
C PRO A 97 -15.78 2.88 -2.13
N GLU A 98 -16.02 1.72 -2.73
CA GLU A 98 -16.57 0.54 -2.06
C GLU A 98 -15.51 -0.52 -1.79
N ALA A 99 -14.38 -0.43 -2.50
CA ALA A 99 -13.22 -1.26 -2.27
C ALA A 99 -11.95 -0.41 -2.06
N LEU A 100 -11.08 -0.81 -1.13
CA LEU A 100 -9.82 -0.11 -0.82
C LEU A 100 -8.65 -1.07 -0.72
N HIS A 101 -7.55 -0.69 -1.37
CA HIS A 101 -6.26 -1.36 -1.29
C HIS A 101 -5.17 -0.36 -0.90
N GLY A 102 -4.23 -0.75 -0.05
CA GLY A 102 -3.15 0.12 0.40
C GLY A 102 -1.80 -0.47 0.06
N THR A 103 -0.95 0.34 -0.56
CA THR A 103 0.34 -0.12 -1.05
C THR A 103 1.42 0.97 -0.95
N PRO A 104 2.64 0.60 -0.53
CA PRO A 104 3.81 1.47 -0.64
C PRO A 104 4.39 1.50 -2.08
N TRP A 105 3.92 0.62 -2.97
CA TRP A 105 4.29 0.47 -4.39
C TRP A 105 3.29 1.14 -5.33
N GLY A 106 2.71 2.27 -4.91
CA GLY A 106 1.59 2.82 -5.66
C GLY A 106 1.96 3.33 -7.05
N LEU A 107 3.20 3.81 -7.26
CA LEU A 107 3.62 4.23 -8.61
C LEU A 107 3.73 3.04 -9.55
N GLU A 108 4.26 1.92 -9.08
CA GLU A 108 4.42 0.70 -9.88
C GLU A 108 3.06 0.10 -10.25
N ILE A 109 2.08 0.18 -9.35
CA ILE A 109 0.68 -0.16 -9.67
C ILE A 109 0.15 0.72 -10.80
N LEU A 110 0.31 2.04 -10.69
CA LEU A 110 -0.16 2.99 -11.70
C LEU A 110 0.55 2.76 -13.04
N GLN A 111 1.86 2.53 -13.02
CA GLN A 111 2.66 2.22 -14.21
C GLN A 111 2.23 0.91 -14.87
N SER A 112 1.92 -0.11 -14.07
CA SER A 112 1.52 -1.43 -14.58
C SER A 112 0.08 -1.46 -15.11
N GLY A 113 -0.72 -0.44 -14.80
CA GLY A 113 -2.14 -0.36 -15.17
C GLY A 113 -3.06 -1.31 -14.40
N ALA A 114 -2.55 -2.07 -13.43
CA ALA A 114 -3.33 -3.06 -12.68
C ALA A 114 -2.82 -3.23 -11.23
N LEU A 115 -3.73 -3.60 -10.33
CA LEU A 115 -3.34 -4.26 -9.08
C LEU A 115 -2.95 -5.70 -9.40
N ARG A 116 -1.64 -5.98 -9.40
CA ARG A 116 -1.12 -7.33 -9.66
C ARG A 116 -0.91 -8.14 -8.39
N GLY A 117 -1.33 -9.41 -8.44
CA GLY A 117 -1.10 -10.36 -7.36
C GLY A 117 0.39 -10.68 -7.18
N GLY A 118 0.86 -10.80 -5.93
CA GLY A 118 2.26 -11.16 -5.61
C GLY A 118 3.34 -10.11 -5.90
N VAL A 119 3.19 -9.26 -6.92
CA VAL A 119 4.13 -8.15 -7.22
C VAL A 119 3.93 -6.98 -6.26
N ASN A 120 2.67 -6.72 -5.86
CA ASN A 120 2.28 -5.60 -5.01
C ASN A 120 1.90 -6.01 -3.58
N ASP A 121 1.65 -7.30 -3.33
CA ASP A 121 1.33 -7.86 -2.01
C ASP A 121 2.57 -8.52 -1.38
N ALA A 122 3.64 -7.73 -1.19
CA ALA A 122 4.70 -8.15 -0.27
C ALA A 122 4.22 -7.96 1.18
N LYS A 123 3.20 -8.73 1.59
CA LYS A 123 3.02 -9.10 3.00
C LYS A 123 4.31 -9.77 3.46
N GLY A 124 5.25 -8.97 3.93
CA GLY A 124 6.40 -9.43 4.68
C GLY A 124 5.92 -10.04 6.01
N GLY A 125 5.45 -11.28 5.96
CA GLY A 125 5.13 -12.12 7.12
C GLY A 125 3.96 -13.06 6.85
N SER A 126 4.25 -14.36 6.72
CA SER A 126 3.35 -15.54 6.83
C SER A 126 1.99 -15.57 6.09
N ALA A 127 1.62 -14.54 5.35
CA ALA A 127 0.31 -14.35 4.73
C ALA A 127 0.38 -13.90 3.26
N SER A 128 1.56 -14.04 2.63
CA SER A 128 1.76 -13.84 1.19
C SER A 128 0.83 -14.78 0.44
N LEU A 129 -0.22 -14.24 -0.15
CA LEU A 129 -1.18 -15.00 -0.94
C LEU A 129 -0.62 -15.10 -2.35
N GLU A 130 0.12 -16.16 -2.62
CA GLU A 130 0.57 -16.68 -3.93
C GLU A 130 -0.21 -16.09 -5.12
N GLY A 131 0.17 -14.91 -5.62
CA GLY A 131 -0.44 -14.31 -6.81
C GLY A 131 -1.87 -13.73 -6.66
N LYS A 132 -2.40 -13.51 -5.45
CA LYS A 132 -3.79 -13.00 -5.26
C LYS A 132 -3.86 -11.49 -5.06
N VAL A 133 -4.91 -10.85 -5.58
CA VAL A 133 -5.20 -9.41 -5.41
C VAL A 133 -6.17 -9.21 -4.25
N PHE A 134 -5.69 -8.57 -3.19
CA PHE A 134 -6.45 -8.41 -1.96
C PHE A 134 -7.20 -7.08 -1.90
N PHE A 135 -8.50 -7.13 -1.61
CA PHE A 135 -9.32 -5.95 -1.34
C PHE A 135 -9.74 -5.96 0.11
N SER A 136 -9.49 -4.85 0.78
CA SER A 136 -9.49 -4.92 2.22
C SER A 136 -10.93 -5.11 2.75
N ASP A 137 -11.94 -4.55 2.15
CA ASP A 137 -13.10 -3.99 2.85
C ASP A 137 -14.46 -4.65 2.60
N ARG A 138 -14.51 -5.87 2.04
CA ARG A 138 -15.77 -6.45 1.54
C ARG A 138 -16.18 -7.81 2.10
N THR A 139 -15.48 -8.31 3.11
CA THR A 139 -15.86 -9.50 3.87
C THR A 139 -15.72 -9.16 5.34
N ARG A 140 -16.67 -9.65 6.16
CA ARG A 140 -16.52 -9.69 7.63
C ARG A 140 -15.15 -10.30 7.98
N GLU A 141 -14.50 -9.85 9.05
CA GLU A 141 -13.27 -10.53 9.49
C GLU A 141 -13.58 -11.87 10.16
N SER A 142 -14.76 -11.97 10.77
CA SER A 142 -15.26 -13.16 11.45
C SER A 142 -16.75 -13.39 11.19
N ALA A 143 -17.22 -14.62 11.37
CA ALA A 143 -18.64 -14.97 11.19
C ALA A 143 -19.59 -14.13 12.08
N THR A 144 -19.11 -13.67 13.24
CA THR A 144 -19.88 -12.92 14.24
C THR A 144 -19.87 -11.41 14.02
N ASP A 145 -19.15 -10.88 13.03
CA ASP A 145 -19.09 -9.43 12.83
C ASP A 145 -20.42 -8.89 12.29
N GLU A 146 -20.97 -7.86 12.92
CA GLU A 146 -22.22 -7.21 12.47
C GLU A 146 -22.02 -6.20 11.33
N THR A 147 -20.78 -6.03 10.87
CA THR A 147 -20.41 -5.10 9.79
C THR A 147 -19.40 -5.78 8.87
N THR A 148 -19.35 -5.40 7.59
CA THR A 148 -18.24 -5.85 6.73
C THR A 148 -16.90 -5.35 7.27
N ARG A 149 -16.86 -4.10 7.78
CA ARG A 149 -15.76 -3.52 8.58
C ARG A 149 -16.19 -2.33 9.42
N ALA A 150 -15.62 -2.17 10.62
CA ALA A 150 -15.84 -0.97 11.42
C ALA A 150 -15.21 0.31 10.83
N ASP A 151 -14.11 0.21 10.06
CA ASP A 151 -13.47 1.33 9.33
C ASP A 151 -12.92 0.84 7.97
N LEU A 152 -13.49 1.38 6.88
CA LEU A 152 -13.14 1.03 5.50
C LEU A 152 -11.66 1.33 5.18
N ARG A 153 -11.12 2.44 5.69
CA ARG A 153 -9.80 2.96 5.30
C ARG A 153 -8.67 2.51 6.22
N SER A 154 -8.96 2.15 7.46
CA SER A 154 -7.94 1.85 8.47
C SER A 154 -6.92 0.80 8.01
N LYS A 155 -7.37 -0.35 7.51
CA LYS A 155 -6.41 -1.40 7.13
C LYS A 155 -5.64 -1.07 5.87
N ALA A 156 -6.28 -0.49 4.85
CA ALA A 156 -5.57 -0.02 3.67
C ALA A 156 -4.43 0.94 4.08
N ARG A 157 -4.67 1.86 5.02
CA ARG A 157 -3.60 2.73 5.55
C ARG A 157 -2.49 1.98 6.27
N VAL A 158 -2.82 0.92 7.02
CA VAL A 158 -1.82 0.05 7.65
C VAL A 158 -0.97 -0.65 6.59
N TYR A 159 -1.58 -1.20 5.53
CA TYR A 159 -0.86 -1.87 4.45
C TYR A 159 0.00 -0.90 3.63
N ALA A 160 -0.53 0.29 3.34
CA ALA A 160 0.19 1.35 2.63
C ALA A 160 1.47 1.80 3.36
N ALA A 161 1.57 1.57 4.68
CA ALA A 161 2.79 1.84 5.42
C ALA A 161 3.95 0.86 5.08
N GLY A 162 3.65 -0.27 4.45
CA GLY A 162 4.65 -1.21 3.94
C GLY A 162 5.49 -1.92 4.99
N LYS A 163 5.07 -1.89 6.26
CA LYS A 163 5.80 -2.48 7.39
C LYS A 163 5.57 -3.99 7.47
N GLY A 164 6.61 -4.73 7.81
CA GLY A 164 6.55 -6.17 8.05
C GLY A 164 7.69 -6.63 8.96
N MET A 165 7.69 -7.93 9.29
CA MET A 165 8.72 -8.53 10.16
C MET A 165 9.98 -8.96 9.39
N HIS A 166 9.88 -9.11 8.06
CA HIS A 166 11.00 -9.56 7.25
C HIS A 166 11.79 -8.39 6.65
N PRO A 167 13.11 -8.53 6.45
CA PRO A 167 13.96 -7.50 5.83
C PRO A 167 13.53 -7.13 4.40
N SER A 168 12.73 -7.97 3.75
CA SER A 168 12.22 -7.79 2.40
C SER A 168 10.97 -6.91 2.32
N ASN A 169 10.40 -6.45 3.45
CA ASN A 169 9.24 -5.56 3.39
C ASN A 169 9.60 -4.19 2.78
N ALA A 170 8.61 -3.54 2.18
CA ALA A 170 8.79 -2.28 1.46
C ALA A 170 9.43 -1.17 2.31
N TYR A 171 8.95 -0.98 3.55
CA TYR A 171 9.51 0.02 4.47
C TYR A 171 10.99 -0.24 4.76
N SER A 172 11.35 -1.51 4.98
CA SER A 172 12.73 -1.90 5.21
C SER A 172 13.61 -1.70 3.99
N ARG A 173 13.14 -2.06 2.79
CA ARG A 173 13.90 -1.92 1.55
C ARG A 173 14.20 -0.46 1.21
N ALA A 174 13.24 0.43 1.41
CA ALA A 174 13.46 1.87 1.23
C ALA A 174 14.52 2.41 2.21
N LEU A 175 14.46 2.03 3.50
CA LEU A 175 15.45 2.46 4.48
C LEU A 175 16.82 1.80 4.30
N GLN A 176 16.88 0.53 3.89
CA GLN A 176 18.12 -0.15 3.52
C GLN A 176 18.82 0.60 2.40
N HIS A 177 18.09 1.07 1.38
CA HIS A 177 18.65 1.91 0.32
C HIS A 177 19.27 3.18 0.90
N ARG A 178 18.54 3.91 1.75
CA ARG A 178 19.08 5.10 2.41
C ARG A 178 20.35 4.81 3.22
N MET A 179 20.39 3.70 3.95
CA MET A 179 21.57 3.29 4.72
C MET A 179 22.74 2.88 3.82
N THR A 180 22.50 2.24 2.67
CA THR A 180 23.56 1.97 1.68
C THR A 180 24.14 3.27 1.12
N GLN A 181 23.33 4.31 0.88
CA GLN A 181 23.84 5.64 0.51
C GLN A 181 24.75 6.21 1.60
N VAL A 182 24.42 6.05 2.88
CA VAL A 182 25.26 6.50 4.01
C VAL A 182 26.60 5.77 4.03
N ILE A 183 26.57 4.44 3.87
CA ILE A 183 27.78 3.61 3.84
C ILE A 183 28.69 4.04 2.69
N LEU A 184 28.15 4.10 1.48
CA LEU A 184 28.91 4.43 0.27
C LEU A 184 29.45 5.85 0.35
N HIS A 185 28.63 6.83 0.74
CA HIS A 185 29.07 8.21 0.93
C HIS A 185 30.23 8.32 1.94
N ALA A 186 30.16 7.60 3.07
CA ALA A 186 31.25 7.61 4.04
C ALA A 186 32.54 7.06 3.44
N LEU A 187 32.46 5.89 2.79
CA LEU A 187 33.63 5.20 2.22
C LEU A 187 34.24 5.96 1.04
N ASP A 188 33.42 6.47 0.13
CA ASP A 188 33.85 7.25 -1.05
C ASP A 188 34.53 8.57 -0.65
N ASN A 189 34.20 9.11 0.53
CA ASN A 189 34.82 10.32 1.09
C ASN A 189 35.91 10.02 2.13
N GLY A 190 36.39 8.77 2.22
CA GLY A 190 37.47 8.38 3.14
C GLY A 190 37.13 8.50 4.63
N LYS A 191 35.84 8.55 4.98
CA LYS A 191 35.37 8.61 6.38
C LYS A 191 35.32 7.20 6.98
N THR A 192 35.64 7.10 8.26
CA THR A 192 35.55 5.84 9.00
C THR A 192 34.11 5.54 9.37
N ILE A 193 33.63 4.34 9.05
CA ILE A 193 32.35 3.85 9.55
C ILE A 193 32.49 3.54 11.05
N PRO A 194 31.63 4.07 11.93
CA PRO A 194 31.66 3.72 13.34
C PRO A 194 31.56 2.22 13.55
N ALA A 195 32.48 1.65 14.34
CA ALA A 195 32.51 0.22 14.61
C ALA A 195 31.58 -0.14 15.79
N SER A 196 30.91 -1.29 15.68
CA SER A 196 30.31 -1.99 16.82
C SER A 196 31.27 -3.05 17.35
N ASN A 197 31.19 -3.34 18.64
CA ASN A 197 31.99 -4.39 19.30
C ASN A 197 31.47 -5.81 19.01
N ILE A 198 30.45 -5.94 18.16
CA ILE A 198 29.81 -7.22 17.85
C ILE A 198 30.59 -7.89 16.73
N LYS A 199 31.17 -9.05 17.03
CA LYS A 199 31.73 -9.94 16.00
C LYS A 199 30.61 -10.67 15.29
N ARG A 200 30.68 -10.76 13.96
CA ARG A 200 29.73 -11.50 13.12
C ARG A 200 30.50 -12.42 12.19
N SER A 201 29.96 -13.62 11.99
CA SER A 201 30.38 -14.54 10.95
C SER A 201 29.40 -14.48 9.77
N ILE A 202 29.92 -14.72 8.57
CA ILE A 202 29.17 -14.89 7.34
C ILE A 202 29.62 -16.21 6.73
N GLU A 203 28.74 -17.18 6.73
CA GLU A 203 28.91 -18.41 5.97
C GLU A 203 28.57 -18.13 4.51
N VAL A 204 29.45 -18.57 3.61
CA VAL A 204 29.32 -18.34 2.17
C VAL A 204 29.58 -19.62 1.40
N ASN A 205 28.73 -19.92 0.42
CA ASN A 205 28.83 -21.18 -0.33
C ASN A 205 30.10 -21.28 -1.21
N SER A 206 30.68 -20.14 -1.58
CA SER A 206 31.90 -20.04 -2.40
C SER A 206 32.41 -18.60 -2.38
N GLN A 207 33.71 -18.41 -2.55
CA GLN A 207 34.32 -17.08 -2.50
C GLN A 207 33.83 -16.12 -3.63
N ASP A 208 33.48 -16.67 -4.80
CA ASP A 208 32.96 -15.87 -5.93
C ASP A 208 31.57 -15.26 -5.64
N LYS A 209 30.78 -15.89 -4.77
CA LYS A 209 29.44 -15.42 -4.38
C LYS A 209 29.44 -14.48 -3.18
N LEU A 210 30.61 -14.18 -2.62
CA LEU A 210 30.77 -13.38 -1.40
C LEU A 210 30.05 -12.03 -1.45
N HIS A 211 30.03 -11.38 -2.61
CA HIS A 211 29.37 -10.09 -2.78
C HIS A 211 27.83 -10.19 -2.74
N ILE A 212 27.25 -11.23 -3.35
CA ILE A 212 25.80 -11.46 -3.38
C ILE A 212 25.30 -11.88 -1.99
N GLU A 213 25.95 -12.87 -1.39
CA GLU A 213 25.58 -13.38 -0.07
C GLU A 213 25.88 -12.35 1.02
N GLY A 214 26.95 -11.58 0.86
CA GLY A 214 27.29 -10.43 1.69
C GLY A 214 26.25 -9.29 1.60
N ALA A 215 25.70 -9.01 0.41
CA ALA A 215 24.60 -8.05 0.26
C ALA A 215 23.33 -8.51 0.98
N ALA A 216 22.96 -9.79 0.86
CA ALA A 216 21.85 -10.38 1.60
C ALA A 216 22.08 -10.37 3.13
N TRP A 217 23.31 -10.62 3.57
CA TRP A 217 23.69 -10.46 4.98
C TRP A 217 23.55 -9.01 5.44
N LEU A 218 24.08 -8.04 4.68
CA LEU A 218 23.99 -6.62 5.01
C LEU A 218 22.52 -6.20 5.10
N GLN A 219 21.68 -6.67 4.18
CA GLN A 219 20.24 -6.42 4.20
C GLN A 219 19.60 -6.84 5.54
N ARG A 220 19.90 -8.07 6.00
CA ARG A 220 19.41 -8.59 7.29
C ARG A 220 19.96 -7.79 8.45
N LEU A 221 21.28 -7.54 8.47
CA LEU A 221 21.94 -6.76 9.51
C LEU A 221 21.29 -5.37 9.66
N LEU A 222 21.10 -4.66 8.55
CA LEU A 222 20.50 -3.34 8.53
C LEU A 222 19.06 -3.37 9.07
N HIS A 223 18.30 -4.38 8.65
CA HIS A 223 16.93 -4.57 9.15
C HIS A 223 16.89 -4.80 10.66
N ASP A 224 17.59 -5.82 11.13
CA ASP A 224 17.53 -6.29 12.51
C ASP A 224 18.14 -5.29 13.49
N SER A 225 19.18 -4.57 13.07
CA SER A 225 19.94 -3.67 13.96
C SER A 225 19.38 -2.26 13.97
N TYR A 226 18.82 -1.78 12.86
CA TYR A 226 18.46 -0.37 12.71
C TYR A 226 17.01 -0.11 12.36
N ILE A 227 16.31 -1.04 11.70
CA ILE A 227 14.98 -0.75 11.14
C ILE A 227 13.87 -1.29 12.02
N ILE A 228 14.00 -2.55 12.46
CA ILE A 228 13.01 -3.19 13.33
C ILE A 228 12.85 -2.37 14.63
N ASN A 229 11.64 -2.37 15.19
CA ASN A 229 11.28 -1.61 16.41
C ASN A 229 11.45 -0.08 16.33
N THR A 230 11.29 0.52 15.14
CA THR A 230 11.24 1.97 14.85
C THR A 230 12.58 2.74 14.79
N GLY A 231 13.72 2.07 14.89
CA GLY A 231 15.05 2.71 14.86
C GLY A 231 15.34 3.48 13.56
N GLY A 232 14.76 3.06 12.43
CA GLY A 232 15.06 3.57 11.10
C GLY A 232 14.68 5.04 10.90
N ARG A 233 13.83 5.60 11.77
CA ARG A 233 13.42 7.01 11.71
C ARG A 233 14.58 7.99 11.80
N LYS A 234 15.68 7.64 12.48
CA LYS A 234 16.85 8.54 12.62
C LYS A 234 17.57 8.78 11.29
N PHE A 235 17.39 7.89 10.33
CA PHE A 235 17.96 8.01 8.98
C PHE A 235 17.06 8.79 8.03
N ILE A 236 15.81 9.04 8.43
CA ILE A 236 14.83 9.82 7.68
C ILE A 236 15.09 11.30 7.97
N ASN A 237 15.25 12.12 6.93
CA ASN A 237 15.56 13.56 6.95
C ASN A 237 16.97 13.95 7.41
N ALA A 238 17.74 13.04 8.01
CA ALA A 238 19.16 13.31 8.30
C ALA A 238 19.97 13.38 7.00
N THR A 239 20.94 14.29 6.94
CA THR A 239 21.97 14.27 5.90
C THR A 239 22.77 12.96 5.96
N LEU A 240 23.46 12.60 4.87
CA LEU A 240 24.25 11.36 4.85
C LEU A 240 25.34 11.36 5.94
N ASP A 241 25.91 12.53 6.21
CA ASP A 241 26.93 12.72 7.25
C ASP A 241 26.35 12.61 8.67
N GLU A 242 25.20 13.22 8.94
CA GLU A 242 24.53 13.09 10.25
C GLU A 242 24.09 11.64 10.48
N ALA A 243 23.58 10.99 9.43
CA ALA A 243 23.09 9.62 9.49
C ALA A 243 24.19 8.60 9.79
N LEU A 244 25.45 8.89 9.41
CA LEU A 244 26.60 8.05 9.72
C LEU A 244 26.78 7.86 11.24
N ASN A 245 26.45 8.88 12.05
CA ASN A 245 26.55 8.80 13.52
C ASN A 245 25.59 7.77 14.14
N PHE A 246 24.54 7.39 13.42
CA PHE A 246 23.57 6.40 13.86
C PHE A 246 23.90 4.98 13.39
N LEU A 247 24.86 4.83 12.46
CA LEU A 247 25.21 3.56 11.85
C LEU A 247 26.50 3.00 12.48
N LYS A 248 26.41 1.82 13.10
CA LYS A 248 27.55 1.10 13.67
C LYS A 248 27.71 -0.29 13.02
N LEU A 249 28.62 -0.42 12.06
CA LEU A 249 28.86 -1.73 11.44
C LEU A 249 29.86 -2.56 12.25
N PRO A 250 29.83 -3.90 12.20
CA PRO A 250 30.88 -4.74 12.81
C PRO A 250 32.28 -4.26 12.43
N GLY A 251 33.19 -4.10 13.41
CA GLY A 251 34.58 -3.69 13.16
C GLY A 251 35.48 -4.82 12.64
N SER A 252 34.98 -6.05 12.65
CA SER A 252 35.62 -7.24 12.07
C SER A 252 34.54 -8.22 11.63
N LEU A 253 34.77 -8.91 10.51
CA LEU A 253 33.89 -9.96 10.01
C LEU A 253 34.69 -11.22 9.75
N VAL A 254 34.17 -12.35 10.24
CA VAL A 254 34.73 -13.67 9.93
C VAL A 254 33.95 -14.25 8.75
N PHE A 255 34.64 -14.72 7.73
CA PHE A 255 34.06 -15.38 6.57
C PHE A 255 34.49 -16.82 6.55
N GLU A 256 33.51 -17.69 6.38
CA GLU A 256 33.71 -19.13 6.30
C GLU A 256 33.26 -19.59 4.91
N ALA A 257 34.22 -19.97 4.06
CA ALA A 257 33.99 -20.45 2.70
C ALA A 257 34.97 -21.59 2.39
N ASP A 258 34.49 -22.68 1.79
CA ASP A 258 35.32 -23.80 1.31
C ASP A 258 36.32 -24.33 2.37
N ASP A 259 35.84 -24.51 3.62
CA ASP A 259 36.63 -24.90 4.81
C ASP A 259 37.76 -23.92 5.22
N GLN A 260 37.78 -22.71 4.65
CA GLN A 260 38.68 -21.63 5.03
C GLN A 260 37.97 -20.56 5.87
N VAL A 261 38.63 -20.14 6.96
CA VAL A 261 38.16 -19.08 7.84
C VAL A 261 39.08 -17.87 7.68
N ASN A 262 38.54 -16.77 7.17
CA ASN A 262 39.26 -15.52 6.98
C ASN A 262 38.60 -14.39 7.77
N GLU A 263 39.39 -13.55 8.46
CA GLU A 263 38.87 -12.40 9.20
C GLU A 263 39.20 -11.11 8.45
N LEU A 264 38.18 -10.36 8.02
CA LEU A 264 38.34 -9.03 7.42
C LEU A 264 38.34 -7.94 8.49
N LYS A 265 39.32 -7.04 8.39
CA LYS A 265 39.50 -5.87 9.25
C LYS A 265 40.01 -4.68 8.44
N GLY A 266 39.90 -3.48 9.01
CA GLY A 266 40.50 -2.27 8.44
C GLY A 266 40.08 -2.00 7.00
N GLU A 267 41.06 -1.76 6.12
CA GLU A 267 40.81 -1.41 4.72
C GLU A 267 40.14 -2.54 3.93
N GLU A 268 40.47 -3.80 4.19
CA GLU A 268 39.82 -4.94 3.54
C GLU A 268 38.34 -5.02 3.88
N LEU A 269 38.00 -4.76 5.14
CA LEU A 269 36.62 -4.69 5.61
C LEU A 269 35.87 -3.53 4.97
N ASN A 270 36.50 -2.36 4.83
CA ASN A 270 35.92 -1.21 4.14
C ASN A 270 35.65 -1.51 2.66
N ARG A 271 36.59 -2.16 1.96
CA ARG A 271 36.38 -2.61 0.57
C ARG A 271 35.23 -3.62 0.46
N PHE A 272 35.12 -4.54 1.42
CA PHE A 272 33.99 -5.46 1.50
C PHE A 272 32.67 -4.70 1.68
N TYR A 273 32.58 -3.80 2.67
CA TYR A 273 31.37 -3.02 2.91
C TYR A 273 30.96 -2.17 1.71
N HIS A 274 31.92 -1.55 1.04
CA HIS A 274 31.66 -0.81 -0.20
C HIS A 274 30.98 -1.71 -1.23
N ARG A 275 31.62 -2.85 -1.56
CA ARG A 275 31.13 -3.78 -2.59
C ARG A 275 29.73 -4.32 -2.27
N VAL A 276 29.49 -4.77 -1.03
CA VAL A 276 28.17 -5.34 -0.66
C VAL A 276 27.09 -4.27 -0.52
N ALA A 277 27.44 -3.04 -0.13
CA ALA A 277 26.51 -1.91 -0.10
C ALA A 277 26.13 -1.47 -1.51
N SER A 278 27.09 -1.42 -2.45
CA SER A 278 26.81 -1.15 -3.87
C SER A 278 25.90 -2.22 -4.49
N GLU A 279 26.19 -3.50 -4.24
CA GLU A 279 25.36 -4.61 -4.74
C GLU A 279 23.94 -4.54 -4.17
N LEU A 280 23.81 -4.30 -2.86
CA LEU A 280 22.50 -4.13 -2.22
C LEU A 280 21.76 -2.91 -2.77
N GLN A 281 22.43 -1.76 -2.92
CA GLN A 281 21.85 -0.54 -3.48
C GLN A 281 21.32 -0.78 -4.89
N LEU A 282 22.15 -1.33 -5.78
CA LEU A 282 21.78 -1.64 -7.16
C LEU A 282 20.57 -2.58 -7.22
N SER A 283 20.59 -3.64 -6.41
CA SER A 283 19.47 -4.59 -6.31
C SER A 283 18.18 -3.92 -5.83
N LEU A 284 18.25 -2.94 -4.92
CA LEU A 284 17.09 -2.19 -4.44
C LEU A 284 16.55 -1.25 -5.51
N GLU A 285 17.42 -0.54 -6.21
CA GLU A 285 17.08 0.38 -7.32
C GLU A 285 16.50 -0.36 -8.54
N ASN A 286 16.93 -1.60 -8.79
CA ASN A 286 16.40 -2.48 -9.85
C ASN A 286 15.04 -3.11 -9.49
N GLY A 287 14.17 -2.33 -8.85
CA GLY A 287 12.76 -2.71 -8.63
C GLY A 287 12.52 -3.62 -7.43
N LYS A 288 13.47 -3.81 -6.50
CA LYS A 288 13.16 -4.46 -5.22
C LYS A 288 12.65 -3.49 -4.17
N ALA A 289 13.02 -2.21 -4.19
CA ALA A 289 12.46 -1.19 -3.31
C ALA A 289 11.37 -0.37 -4.02
N PRO A 290 10.33 0.10 -3.31
CA PRO A 290 9.34 0.98 -3.89
C PRO A 290 9.99 2.29 -4.35
N TYR A 291 9.77 2.66 -5.61
CA TYR A 291 10.43 3.78 -6.26
C TYR A 291 10.13 5.11 -5.57
N LEU A 292 8.89 5.33 -5.11
CA LEU A 292 8.55 6.54 -4.35
C LEU A 292 9.30 6.60 -3.01
N GLY A 293 9.60 5.44 -2.40
CA GLY A 293 10.45 5.36 -1.22
C GLY A 293 11.90 5.71 -1.51
N LEU A 294 12.42 5.27 -2.66
CA LEU A 294 13.75 5.66 -3.14
C LEU A 294 13.83 7.16 -3.40
N LEU A 295 12.87 7.72 -4.15
CA LEU A 295 12.78 9.15 -4.45
C LEU A 295 12.64 10.01 -3.18
N ASN A 296 12.03 9.45 -2.13
CA ASN A 296 11.82 10.11 -0.85
C ASN A 296 12.85 9.72 0.21
N GLN A 297 14.09 9.44 -0.21
CA GLN A 297 15.25 9.21 0.66
C GLN A 297 15.02 8.13 1.74
N GLY A 298 14.37 7.03 1.33
CA GLY A 298 14.05 5.89 2.19
C GLY A 298 12.75 6.02 3.00
N SER A 299 12.08 7.17 2.94
CA SER A 299 10.79 7.37 3.61
C SER A 299 9.63 6.92 2.73
N ILE A 300 8.80 5.99 3.22
CA ILE A 300 7.64 5.49 2.47
C ILE A 300 6.64 6.62 2.19
N VAL A 301 6.14 6.64 0.95
CA VAL A 301 5.00 7.42 0.48
C VAL A 301 3.78 6.49 0.46
N PRO A 302 2.95 6.46 1.53
CA PRO A 302 1.84 5.54 1.62
C PRO A 302 0.70 5.98 0.71
N LEU A 303 0.26 5.08 -0.17
CA LEU A 303 -0.86 5.31 -1.07
C LEU A 303 -1.99 4.32 -0.79
N VAL A 304 -3.22 4.82 -0.78
CA VAL A 304 -4.42 3.98 -0.66
C VAL A 304 -5.29 4.22 -1.88
N PHE A 305 -5.51 3.18 -2.66
CA PHE A 305 -6.35 3.18 -3.84
C PHE A 305 -7.77 2.79 -3.50
N GLY A 306 -8.72 3.62 -3.92
CA GLY A 306 -10.15 3.37 -3.80
C GLY A 306 -10.77 3.06 -5.14
N PHE A 307 -11.50 1.95 -5.19
CA PHE A 307 -12.14 1.41 -6.36
C PHE A 307 -13.66 1.48 -6.23
N GLU A 308 -14.32 1.54 -7.38
CA GLU A 308 -15.76 1.25 -7.50
C GLU A 308 -16.13 -0.13 -6.97
N LYS A 309 -17.42 -0.45 -6.99
CA LYS A 309 -17.88 -1.81 -6.67
C LYS A 309 -17.15 -2.82 -7.53
N ILE A 310 -16.40 -3.68 -6.87
CA ILE A 310 -15.83 -4.91 -7.40
C ILE A 310 -16.82 -6.07 -7.23
N ASN A 311 -17.17 -6.77 -8.29
CA ASN A 311 -18.10 -7.89 -8.21
C ASN A 311 -17.35 -9.21 -8.08
N ASN A 312 -18.08 -10.25 -7.65
CA ASN A 312 -17.59 -11.64 -7.63
C ASN A 312 -16.30 -11.83 -6.83
N LEU A 313 -16.16 -11.15 -5.68
CA LEU A 313 -15.02 -11.35 -4.79
C LEU A 313 -15.10 -12.72 -4.12
N SER A 314 -13.99 -13.46 -4.17
CA SER A 314 -13.78 -14.67 -3.38
C SER A 314 -13.46 -14.31 -1.92
N THR A 315 -13.71 -15.24 -0.99
CA THR A 315 -13.29 -15.12 0.42
C THR A 315 -12.15 -16.08 0.72
N HIS A 316 -11.07 -15.56 1.29
CA HIS A 316 -9.90 -16.33 1.73
C HIS A 316 -9.79 -16.27 3.26
N GLU A 317 -9.49 -17.39 3.89
CA GLU A 317 -9.32 -17.49 5.33
C GLU A 317 -7.85 -17.67 5.69
N ILE A 318 -7.38 -16.88 6.65
CA ILE A 318 -6.03 -17.00 7.21
C ILE A 318 -6.16 -17.36 8.68
N GLN A 319 -5.58 -18.51 9.03
CA GLN A 319 -5.50 -18.97 10.40
C GLN A 319 -4.31 -18.32 11.11
N TYR A 320 -4.59 -17.50 12.12
CA TYR A 320 -3.60 -16.99 13.05
C TYR A 320 -3.62 -17.81 14.33
N PHE A 321 -2.54 -17.71 15.13
CA PHE A 321 -2.34 -18.49 16.36
C PHE A 321 -3.55 -18.55 17.31
N SER A 322 -4.40 -17.52 17.36
CA SER A 322 -5.56 -17.46 18.25
C SER A 322 -6.90 -17.18 17.56
N LYS A 323 -6.93 -17.04 16.23
CA LYS A 323 -8.14 -16.67 15.49
C LYS A 323 -8.01 -16.92 13.98
N THR A 324 -9.11 -17.29 13.35
CA THR A 324 -9.24 -17.24 11.90
C THR A 324 -9.73 -15.86 11.48
N LYS A 325 -9.17 -15.32 10.40
CA LYS A 325 -9.64 -14.07 9.78
C LYS A 325 -9.96 -14.28 8.31
N GLN A 326 -11.04 -13.65 7.87
CA GLN A 326 -11.49 -13.70 6.48
C GLN A 326 -11.12 -12.42 5.72
N TYR A 327 -10.93 -12.58 4.41
CA TYR A 327 -10.34 -11.59 3.52
C TYR A 327 -10.96 -11.70 2.12
N SER A 328 -11.44 -10.58 1.56
CA SER A 328 -11.95 -10.53 0.18
C SER A 328 -10.81 -10.41 -0.81
N TYR A 329 -10.90 -11.11 -1.94
CA TYR A 329 -9.86 -11.08 -2.94
C TYR A 329 -10.36 -11.46 -4.33
N GLN A 330 -9.52 -11.22 -5.34
CA GLN A 330 -9.62 -11.79 -6.67
C GLN A 330 -8.38 -12.62 -6.97
N ASP A 331 -8.59 -13.70 -7.72
CA ASP A 331 -7.52 -14.61 -8.14
C ASP A 331 -6.69 -14.05 -9.32
N GLU A 332 -7.19 -13.01 -10.00
CA GLU A 332 -6.55 -12.42 -11.17
C GLU A 332 -6.11 -10.97 -10.92
N ASP A 333 -5.19 -10.49 -11.77
CA ASP A 333 -4.77 -9.08 -11.80
C ASP A 333 -5.98 -8.18 -12.06
N HIS A 334 -6.15 -7.15 -11.23
CA HIS A 334 -7.31 -6.26 -11.33
C HIS A 334 -6.94 -4.98 -12.09
N PRO A 335 -7.45 -4.75 -13.31
CA PRO A 335 -7.10 -3.56 -14.08
C PRO A 335 -7.61 -2.29 -13.40
N LEU A 336 -6.80 -1.24 -13.38
CA LEU A 336 -7.19 0.04 -12.78
C LEU A 336 -8.34 0.71 -13.55
N SER A 337 -8.55 0.35 -14.82
CA SER A 337 -9.73 0.76 -15.60
C SER A 337 -11.02 0.10 -15.13
N GLY A 338 -10.94 -0.94 -14.31
CA GLY A 338 -12.04 -1.87 -14.05
C GLY A 338 -12.33 -2.77 -15.25
N SER A 339 -13.29 -3.67 -15.07
CA SER A 339 -13.82 -4.55 -16.13
C SER A 339 -15.35 -4.55 -16.13
N LEU A 340 -15.96 -5.04 -17.21
CA LEU A 340 -17.42 -5.21 -17.27
C LEU A 340 -17.93 -6.30 -16.32
N GLU A 341 -17.16 -7.38 -16.15
CA GLU A 341 -17.57 -8.55 -15.38
C GLU A 341 -17.37 -8.35 -13.88
N THR A 342 -16.23 -7.77 -13.50
CA THR A 342 -15.81 -7.61 -12.10
C THR A 342 -15.86 -6.18 -11.62
N GLY A 343 -16.19 -5.19 -12.46
CA GLY A 343 -16.30 -3.79 -12.06
C GLY A 343 -14.98 -3.19 -11.59
N GLY A 344 -15.02 -2.34 -10.57
CA GLY A 344 -13.84 -1.94 -9.81
C GLY A 344 -12.92 -0.90 -10.45
N LYS A 345 -13.40 0.04 -11.26
CA LYS A 345 -12.55 1.13 -11.76
C LYS A 345 -11.91 1.91 -10.61
N LEU A 346 -10.62 2.25 -10.75
CA LEU A 346 -9.91 3.12 -9.82
C LEU A 346 -10.55 4.52 -9.84
N LYS A 347 -10.96 5.00 -8.66
CA LYS A 347 -11.67 6.27 -8.48
C LYS A 347 -10.99 7.26 -7.56
N GLU A 348 -10.27 6.76 -6.57
CA GLU A 348 -9.65 7.58 -5.54
C GLU A 348 -8.21 7.13 -5.32
N VAL A 349 -7.31 8.10 -5.16
CA VAL A 349 -6.03 7.88 -4.48
C VAL A 349 -6.01 8.73 -3.21
N GLU A 350 -5.91 8.08 -2.06
CA GLU A 350 -5.68 8.73 -0.77
C GLU A 350 -4.19 8.82 -0.49
N VAL A 351 -3.75 10.04 -0.20
CA VAL A 351 -2.39 10.41 0.23
C VAL A 351 -2.43 10.92 1.65
N ARG A 352 -1.32 10.80 2.40
CA ARG A 352 -1.27 11.28 3.78
C ARG A 352 -1.22 12.81 3.88
N ASN A 353 -0.54 13.49 2.95
CA ASN A 353 -0.39 14.94 2.90
C ASN A 353 -0.02 15.39 1.47
N LEU A 354 0.05 16.70 1.24
CA LEU A 354 0.41 17.26 -0.07
C LEU A 354 1.86 16.97 -0.47
N SER A 355 2.78 16.80 0.48
CA SER A 355 4.16 16.41 0.17
C SER A 355 4.23 15.02 -0.45
N ASP A 356 3.44 14.07 0.08
CA ASP A 356 3.32 12.72 -0.46
C ASP A 356 2.63 12.74 -1.84
N PHE A 357 1.67 13.65 -2.06
CA PHE A 357 1.11 13.89 -3.39
C PHE A 357 2.14 14.46 -4.39
N ALA A 358 2.96 15.42 -3.97
CA ALA A 358 4.03 15.96 -4.80
C ALA A 358 5.02 14.88 -5.22
N THR A 359 5.43 14.01 -4.29
CA THR A 359 6.32 12.89 -4.62
C THR A 359 5.67 11.90 -5.59
N LEU A 360 4.36 11.61 -5.44
CA LEU A 360 3.62 10.79 -6.41
C LEU A 360 3.61 11.46 -7.80
N CYS A 361 3.28 12.74 -7.90
CA CYS A 361 3.25 13.47 -9.18
C CYS A 361 4.64 13.53 -9.84
N LEU A 362 5.69 13.76 -9.06
CA LEU A 362 7.06 13.74 -9.55
C LEU A 362 7.45 12.34 -10.05
N GLY A 363 7.14 11.30 -9.28
CA GLY A 363 7.36 9.91 -9.70
C GLY A 363 6.63 9.56 -11.01
N CYS A 364 5.39 10.02 -11.15
CA CYS A 364 4.60 9.88 -12.38
C CYS A 364 5.28 10.57 -13.56
N ALA A 365 5.76 11.82 -13.39
CA ALA A 365 6.47 12.55 -14.43
C ALA A 365 7.80 11.88 -14.83
N ILE A 366 8.54 11.31 -13.88
CA ILE A 366 9.80 10.60 -14.16
C ILE A 366 9.57 9.28 -14.91
N LYS A 367 8.49 8.57 -14.58
CA LYS A 367 8.17 7.24 -15.13
C LYS A 367 7.22 7.27 -16.33
N ASP A 368 6.87 8.47 -16.80
CA ASP A 368 5.90 8.68 -17.87
C ASP A 368 4.55 7.97 -17.61
N VAL A 369 4.04 8.14 -16.38
CA VAL A 369 2.77 7.57 -15.93
C VAL A 369 1.73 8.68 -15.83
N GLU A 370 0.64 8.54 -16.57
CA GLU A 370 -0.50 9.45 -16.45
C GLU A 370 -1.48 8.96 -15.38
N LEU A 371 -1.90 9.88 -14.50
CA LEU A 371 -3.01 9.61 -13.61
C LEU A 371 -4.32 9.63 -14.42
N PRO A 372 -5.26 8.69 -14.20
CA PRO A 372 -6.56 8.71 -14.86
C PRO A 372 -7.26 10.07 -14.67
N ALA A 373 -7.82 10.63 -15.74
CA ALA A 373 -8.41 11.97 -15.71
C ALA A 373 -9.54 12.15 -14.68
N GLU A 374 -10.28 11.07 -14.41
CA GLU A 374 -11.39 11.04 -13.45
C GLU A 374 -10.95 10.68 -12.02
N LEU A 375 -9.65 10.46 -11.78
CA LEU A 375 -9.13 10.09 -10.47
C LEU A 375 -9.24 11.26 -9.50
N LEU A 376 -9.91 11.05 -8.37
CA LEU A 376 -9.93 12.01 -7.27
C LEU A 376 -8.75 11.79 -6.32
N VAL A 377 -8.14 12.90 -5.88
CA VAL A 377 -7.08 12.86 -4.88
C VAL A 377 -7.65 13.26 -3.52
N ARG A 378 -7.55 12.35 -2.56
CA ARG A 378 -7.98 12.55 -1.19
C ARG A 378 -6.78 12.76 -0.29
N VAL A 379 -6.63 13.95 0.27
CA VAL A 379 -5.62 14.23 1.30
C VAL A 379 -6.18 13.89 2.67
N LYS A 380 -5.58 12.92 3.34
CA LYS A 380 -6.02 12.44 4.67
C LYS A 380 -6.02 13.60 5.67
N GLY A 381 -7.15 13.77 6.37
CA GLY A 381 -7.27 14.71 7.48
C GLY A 381 -6.35 14.37 8.65
N GLN A 382 -5.93 15.38 9.40
CA GLN A 382 -5.01 15.28 10.53
C GLN A 382 -5.74 15.65 11.82
N ASN A 383 -5.40 15.01 12.94
CA ASN A 383 -5.93 15.35 14.27
C ASN A 383 -7.47 15.43 14.34
N GLY A 384 -8.16 14.50 13.67
CA GLY A 384 -9.63 14.45 13.63
C GLY A 384 -10.28 15.38 12.61
N SER A 385 -9.51 16.19 11.87
CA SER A 385 -10.07 17.00 10.78
C SER A 385 -10.62 16.11 9.65
N LYS A 386 -11.63 16.62 8.96
CA LYS A 386 -12.11 15.97 7.74
C LYS A 386 -11.02 16.04 6.67
N ALA A 387 -10.96 15.02 5.83
CA ALA A 387 -10.03 15.01 4.71
C ALA A 387 -10.35 16.11 3.71
N GLN A 388 -9.37 16.48 2.91
CA GLN A 388 -9.53 17.42 1.81
C GLN A 388 -9.57 16.63 0.50
N TYR A 389 -10.57 16.86 -0.34
CA TYR A 389 -10.56 16.36 -1.71
C TYR A 389 -10.05 17.43 -2.64
N LEU A 390 -9.16 17.03 -3.54
CA LEU A 390 -8.71 17.87 -4.65
C LEU A 390 -9.55 17.51 -5.86
N ASP A 391 -10.25 18.51 -6.39
CA ASP A 391 -10.95 18.41 -7.67
C ASP A 391 -9.96 18.51 -8.85
N ALA A 392 -10.46 18.29 -10.07
CA ALA A 392 -9.64 18.31 -11.28
C ALA A 392 -8.87 19.62 -11.47
N GLN A 393 -9.49 20.76 -11.12
CA GLN A 393 -8.84 22.06 -11.25
C GLN A 393 -7.67 22.20 -10.26
N LYS A 394 -7.88 21.87 -8.99
CA LYS A 394 -6.80 21.89 -7.98
C LYS A 394 -5.67 20.94 -8.33
N ILE A 395 -5.98 19.75 -8.85
CA ILE A 395 -4.97 18.79 -9.30
C ILE A 395 -4.17 19.37 -10.46
N ALA A 396 -4.83 19.98 -11.46
CA ALA A 396 -4.17 20.60 -12.60
C ALA A 396 -3.24 21.75 -12.17
N THR A 397 -3.74 22.68 -11.36
CA THR A 397 -2.94 23.79 -10.81
C THR A 397 -1.75 23.28 -10.00
N PHE A 398 -1.95 22.28 -9.16
CA PHE A 398 -0.88 21.69 -8.36
C PHE A 398 0.21 21.08 -9.25
N ARG A 399 -0.17 20.31 -10.28
CA ARG A 399 0.77 19.70 -11.24
C ARG A 399 1.51 20.77 -12.06
N GLN A 400 0.85 21.85 -12.44
CA GLN A 400 1.49 22.96 -13.14
C GLN A 400 2.55 23.65 -12.28
N LYS A 401 2.23 23.98 -11.01
CA LYS A 401 3.18 24.57 -10.06
C LYS A 401 4.36 23.61 -9.79
N LEU A 402 4.08 22.32 -9.66
CA LEU A 402 5.11 21.29 -9.53
C LEU A 402 6.04 21.26 -10.75
N ALA A 403 5.50 21.27 -11.97
CA ALA A 403 6.29 21.26 -13.19
C ALA A 403 7.19 22.49 -13.31
N ALA A 404 6.70 23.68 -12.94
CA ALA A 404 7.50 24.91 -12.92
C ALA A 404 8.67 24.82 -11.91
N GLN A 405 8.41 24.30 -10.72
CA GLN A 405 9.44 24.08 -9.69
C GLN A 405 10.48 23.03 -10.09
N VAL A 406 10.05 21.97 -10.78
CA VAL A 406 10.95 20.98 -11.34
C VAL A 406 11.85 21.61 -12.40
N ALA A 407 11.29 22.38 -13.34
CA ALA A 407 12.05 22.99 -14.42
C ALA A 407 13.14 23.95 -13.90
N ASP A 408 12.83 24.72 -12.85
CA ASP A 408 13.80 25.60 -12.19
C ASP A 408 14.98 24.83 -11.57
N GLN A 409 14.73 23.62 -11.07
CA GLN A 409 15.74 22.82 -10.35
C GLN A 409 16.51 21.83 -11.23
N ALA A 410 15.85 21.27 -12.25
CA ALA A 410 16.43 20.29 -13.17
C ALA A 410 17.24 20.94 -14.32
N GLY A 411 17.04 22.25 -14.54
CA GLY A 411 17.62 22.95 -15.68
C GLY A 411 17.07 22.42 -17.01
N GLU A 412 17.95 22.32 -18.02
CA GLU A 412 17.57 21.85 -19.36
C GLU A 412 17.48 20.32 -19.49
N GLN A 413 17.90 19.56 -18.47
CA GLN A 413 17.89 18.10 -18.54
C GLN A 413 16.48 17.56 -18.28
N PRO A 414 15.98 16.63 -19.12
CA PRO A 414 14.69 15.99 -18.87
C PRO A 414 14.75 15.12 -17.61
N LEU A 415 13.68 15.13 -16.81
CA LEU A 415 13.58 14.38 -15.56
C LEU A 415 14.06 12.92 -15.64
N PRO A 416 13.70 12.11 -16.66
CA PRO A 416 14.14 10.71 -16.74
C PRO A 416 15.66 10.53 -16.94
N ALA A 417 16.38 11.57 -17.35
CA ALA A 417 17.83 11.53 -17.55
C ALA A 417 18.63 11.88 -16.27
N LEU A 418 17.98 12.43 -15.24
CA LEU A 418 18.63 12.75 -13.98
C LEU A 418 18.93 11.48 -13.17
N GLY A 419 20.09 11.47 -12.49
CA GLY A 419 20.42 10.41 -11.54
C GLY A 419 19.51 10.43 -10.31
N LEU A 420 19.32 9.28 -9.67
CA LEU A 420 18.43 9.15 -8.49
C LEU A 420 18.77 10.16 -7.38
N HIS A 421 20.06 10.44 -7.15
CA HIS A 421 20.48 11.43 -6.15
C HIS A 421 19.94 12.85 -6.46
N GLN A 422 20.06 13.29 -7.72
CA GLN A 422 19.53 14.59 -8.16
C GLN A 422 18.00 14.61 -8.03
N LEU A 423 17.33 13.52 -8.41
CA LEU A 423 15.87 13.39 -8.25
C LEU A 423 15.43 13.45 -6.79
N GLN A 424 16.21 12.85 -5.87
CA GLN A 424 15.97 12.94 -4.43
C GLN A 424 16.12 14.37 -3.91
N GLU A 425 17.11 15.13 -4.39
CA GLU A 425 17.26 16.55 -4.05
C GLU A 425 16.08 17.39 -4.53
N VAL A 426 15.67 17.20 -5.79
CA VAL A 426 14.49 17.88 -6.36
C VAL A 426 13.25 17.59 -5.52
N ASN A 427 12.99 16.31 -5.22
CA ASN A 427 11.85 15.93 -4.39
C ASN A 427 11.93 16.55 -2.98
N SER A 428 13.11 16.55 -2.35
CA SER A 428 13.31 17.15 -1.02
C SER A 428 13.00 18.65 -1.01
N ARG A 429 13.51 19.40 -1.99
CA ARG A 429 13.25 20.83 -2.15
C ARG A 429 11.77 21.13 -2.39
N ILE A 430 11.11 20.36 -3.27
CA ILE A 430 9.66 20.50 -3.50
C ILE A 430 8.89 20.29 -2.19
N ARG A 431 9.20 19.22 -1.45
CA ARG A 431 8.51 18.87 -0.20
C ARG A 431 8.75 19.88 0.94
N ALA A 432 9.80 20.70 0.86
CA ALA A 432 10.10 21.75 1.83
C ALA A 432 9.23 23.01 1.66
N ASN A 433 8.55 23.16 0.52
CA ASN A 433 7.64 24.29 0.28
C ASN A 433 6.33 24.16 1.08
N ASP A 434 5.66 25.29 1.30
CA ASP A 434 4.25 25.27 1.71
C ASP A 434 3.35 24.92 0.52
N LEU A 435 3.17 23.62 0.32
CA LEU A 435 2.36 23.07 -0.77
C LEU A 435 0.86 23.40 -0.63
N SER A 436 0.40 23.92 0.53
CA SER A 436 -0.99 24.32 0.68
C SER A 436 -1.35 25.55 -0.17
N GLU A 437 -0.38 26.42 -0.43
CA GLU A 437 -0.51 27.56 -1.36
C GLU A 437 -0.69 27.10 -2.82
N TRP A 438 -0.39 25.84 -3.14
CA TRP A 438 -0.46 25.34 -4.51
C TRP A 438 -1.87 24.92 -4.92
N ILE A 439 -2.75 24.72 -3.94
CA ILE A 439 -4.15 24.34 -4.13
C ILE A 439 -5.13 25.47 -3.78
N LYS A 440 -4.62 26.65 -3.40
CA LYS A 440 -5.40 27.88 -3.30
C LYS A 440 -5.55 28.49 -4.71
N ALA A 441 -6.76 28.95 -5.00
CA ALA A 441 -7.13 29.56 -6.28
C ALA A 441 -6.38 30.87 -6.50
#